data_AF-A0A1B9IXE3-F1
#
_entry.id   AF-A0A1B9IXE3-F1
#
_cell.length_a   1.000
_cell.length_b   1.000
_cell.length_c   1.000
_cell.angle_alpha   90.00
_cell.angle_beta   90.00
_cell.angle_gamma   90.00
#
_symmetry.space_group_name_H-M   'P 1'
#
loop_
_entity.id
_entity.type
_entity.pdbx_description
1 polymer ?
#
loop_
_entity_poly.entity_id
_entity_poly.type
_entity_poly.pdbx_seq_one_letter_code
_entity_poly.pdbx_strand_id
1 'polypeptide(L)'
;MGHGLGGHLGFFTLCQEGIIRSRDARHGYLEPLKGQQVTLDLNDISTWRGLYDEIEDELPNGLRKLKIYGEEIKIPRIKGTILLSPVSDVIRQIQYELSIHLEHISSLRRSHGPSQTACMRHSLGHLLFASKRILEVDRLPEKLLIIHGAQDHLVPLSSSH
;
A
#
# COMPACT_ATOMS: atom_id res chain seq x y z
N MET A 1 4.61 -25.12 3.75
CA MET A 1 5.26 -23.91 3.19
C MET A 1 4.19 -22.86 2.90
N GLY A 2 3.83 -22.01 3.86
CA GLY A 2 2.77 -21.00 3.64
C GLY A 2 2.52 -20.01 4.78
N HIS A 3 3.37 -19.99 5.81
CA HIS A 3 3.03 -19.36 7.09
C HIS A 3 3.02 -17.82 7.07
N GLY A 4 3.62 -17.16 6.06
CA GLY A 4 3.62 -15.70 5.93
C GLY A 4 2.71 -15.12 4.83
N LEU A 5 2.30 -15.94 3.84
CA LEU A 5 1.54 -15.46 2.67
C LEU A 5 0.10 -15.08 3.03
N GLY A 6 -0.55 -15.81 3.94
CA GLY A 6 -1.92 -15.48 4.37
C GLY A 6 -2.00 -14.16 5.14
N GLY A 7 -1.10 -13.95 6.09
CA GLY A 7 -0.99 -12.68 6.82
C GLY A 7 -0.62 -11.52 5.91
N HIS A 8 0.31 -11.74 4.97
CA HIS A 8 0.64 -10.79 3.91
C HIS A 8 -0.61 -10.40 3.11
N LEU A 9 -1.32 -11.37 2.54
CA LEU A 9 -2.49 -11.11 1.69
C LEU A 9 -3.60 -10.37 2.46
N GLY A 10 -3.92 -10.82 3.68
CA GLY A 10 -4.98 -10.22 4.49
C GLY A 10 -4.70 -8.75 4.82
N PHE A 11 -3.49 -8.44 5.29
CA PHE A 11 -3.14 -7.06 5.61
C PHE A 11 -2.91 -6.21 4.38
N PHE A 12 -2.30 -6.79 3.33
CA PHE A 12 -2.15 -6.13 2.04
C PHE A 12 -3.50 -5.69 1.48
N THR A 13 -4.52 -6.56 1.47
CA THR A 13 -5.87 -6.21 1.00
C THR A 13 -6.46 -5.05 1.80
N LEU A 14 -6.36 -5.08 3.14
CA LEU A 14 -6.89 -4.01 4.00
C LEU A 14 -6.19 -2.67 3.74
N CYS A 15 -4.86 -2.67 3.68
CA CYS A 15 -4.09 -1.47 3.41
C CYS A 15 -4.31 -0.94 2.00
N GLN A 16 -4.34 -1.83 1.00
CA GLN A 16 -4.57 -1.45 -0.39
C GLN A 16 -5.95 -0.81 -0.56
N GLU A 17 -6.99 -1.37 0.05
CA GLU A 17 -8.33 -0.77 0.03
C GLU A 17 -8.34 0.60 0.71
N GLY A 18 -7.71 0.72 1.90
CA GLY A 18 -7.57 2.01 2.59
C GLY A 18 -6.88 3.07 1.75
N ILE A 19 -5.76 2.71 1.09
CA ILE A 19 -5.03 3.59 0.18
C ILE A 19 -5.89 4.02 -1.01
N ILE A 20 -6.57 3.07 -1.66
CA ILE A 20 -7.40 3.36 -2.83
C ILE A 20 -8.58 4.25 -2.46
N ARG A 21 -9.27 3.96 -1.36
CA ARG A 21 -10.39 4.79 -0.90
C ARG A 21 -9.95 6.20 -0.53
N SER A 22 -8.78 6.36 0.08
CA SER A 22 -8.22 7.68 0.39
C SER A 22 -7.81 8.45 -0.87
N ARG A 23 -7.21 7.75 -1.84
CA ARG A 23 -6.87 8.29 -3.17
C ARG A 23 -8.13 8.81 -3.86
N ASP A 24 -9.18 7.99 -3.92
CA ASP A 24 -10.41 8.30 -4.65
C ASP A 24 -11.19 9.42 -3.96
N ALA A 25 -11.20 9.47 -2.62
CA ALA A 25 -11.76 10.57 -1.86
C ALA A 25 -11.02 11.90 -2.14
N ARG A 26 -9.68 11.89 -2.13
CA ARG A 26 -8.86 13.06 -2.49
C ARG A 26 -9.12 13.50 -3.93
N HIS A 27 -9.19 12.56 -4.87
CA HIS A 27 -9.48 12.87 -6.28
C HIS A 27 -10.86 13.51 -6.43
N GLY A 28 -11.89 12.97 -5.76
CA GLY A 28 -13.24 13.55 -5.75
C GLY A 28 -13.29 14.95 -5.15
N TYR A 29 -12.44 15.24 -4.16
CA TYR A 29 -12.31 16.59 -3.58
C TYR A 29 -11.63 17.58 -4.52
N LEU A 30 -10.55 17.17 -5.20
CA LEU A 30 -9.74 18.05 -6.05
C LEU A 30 -10.34 18.32 -7.44
N GLU A 31 -11.12 17.40 -8.01
CA GLU A 31 -11.71 17.56 -9.36
C GLU A 31 -12.59 18.82 -9.51
N PRO A 32 -13.53 19.13 -8.59
CA PRO A 32 -14.29 20.37 -8.64
C PRO A 32 -13.42 21.64 -8.52
N LEU A 33 -12.36 21.58 -7.70
CA LEU A 33 -11.47 22.71 -7.43
C LEU A 33 -10.62 23.08 -8.64
N LYS A 34 -10.14 22.09 -9.42
CA LYS A 34 -9.47 22.33 -10.70
C LYS A 34 -10.36 23.09 -11.69
N GLY A 35 -11.66 22.77 -11.71
CA GLY A 35 -12.65 23.48 -12.54
C GLY A 35 -12.91 24.92 -12.06
N GLN A 36 -12.84 25.17 -10.75
CA GLN A 36 -13.02 26.49 -10.13
C GLN A 36 -11.77 27.37 -10.15
N GLN A 37 -10.59 26.82 -10.40
CA GLN A 37 -9.31 27.55 -10.48
C GLN A 37 -9.31 28.62 -11.58
N VAL A 38 -10.26 28.55 -12.53
CA VAL A 38 -10.49 29.55 -13.58
C VAL A 38 -11.21 30.82 -13.05
N THR A 39 -11.78 30.79 -11.84
CA THR A 39 -12.78 31.79 -11.42
C THR A 39 -12.64 32.33 -9.99
N LEU A 40 -11.49 32.15 -9.33
CA LEU A 40 -11.30 32.61 -7.94
C LEU A 40 -10.43 33.89 -7.89
N ASP A 41 -10.76 34.75 -6.92
CA ASP A 41 -10.22 36.11 -6.74
C ASP A 41 -8.76 36.13 -6.22
N LEU A 42 -7.97 37.09 -6.74
CA LEU A 42 -6.54 37.31 -6.49
C LEU A 42 -6.14 37.72 -5.05
N ASN A 43 -7.09 37.79 -4.11
CA ASN A 43 -6.87 38.45 -2.82
C ASN A 43 -6.28 37.57 -1.70
N ASP A 44 -6.09 36.26 -1.90
CA ASP A 44 -5.72 35.35 -0.80
C ASP A 44 -4.57 34.38 -1.12
N ILE A 45 -3.43 34.95 -1.50
CA ILE A 45 -2.27 34.28 -2.12
C ILE A 45 -1.73 33.07 -1.31
N SER A 46 -1.83 33.09 0.02
CA SER A 46 -1.41 31.97 0.87
C SER A 46 -2.31 30.74 0.73
N THR A 47 -3.62 30.95 0.64
CA THR A 47 -4.63 29.91 0.45
C THR A 47 -4.48 29.29 -0.94
N TRP A 48 -4.18 30.13 -1.93
CA TRP A 48 -3.84 29.70 -3.29
C TRP A 48 -2.60 28.80 -3.34
N ARG A 49 -1.50 29.19 -2.67
CA ARG A 49 -0.25 28.44 -2.73
C ARG A 49 -0.39 27.03 -2.14
N GLY A 50 -1.12 26.88 -1.04
CA GLY A 50 -1.43 25.56 -0.45
C GLY A 50 -2.32 24.69 -1.37
N LEU A 51 -3.33 25.30 -2.00
CA LEU A 51 -4.20 24.60 -2.96
C LEU A 51 -3.45 24.15 -4.21
N TYR A 52 -2.57 25.00 -4.75
CA TYR A 52 -1.71 24.67 -5.89
C TYR A 52 -0.75 23.53 -5.56
N ASP A 53 -0.09 23.56 -4.39
CA ASP A 53 0.79 22.48 -3.94
C ASP A 53 0.03 21.15 -3.78
N GLU A 54 -1.23 21.18 -3.31
CA GLU A 54 -2.07 19.98 -3.20
C GLU A 54 -2.57 19.42 -4.55
N ILE A 55 -2.77 20.31 -5.53
CA ILE A 55 -3.17 19.96 -6.91
C ILE A 55 -1.97 19.43 -7.71
N GLU A 56 -0.77 20.00 -7.50
CA GLU A 56 0.48 19.60 -8.16
C GLU A 56 1.13 18.35 -7.57
N ASP A 57 0.71 17.88 -6.38
CA ASP A 57 1.20 16.65 -5.77
C ASP A 57 0.74 15.43 -6.60
N GLU A 58 1.46 15.19 -7.69
CA GLU A 58 1.16 14.13 -8.65
C GLU A 58 1.20 12.77 -7.96
N LEU A 59 0.07 12.07 -7.99
CA LEU A 59 0.00 10.69 -7.53
C LEU A 59 1.04 9.84 -8.26
N PRO A 60 1.90 9.09 -7.55
CA PRO A 60 2.84 8.17 -8.17
C PRO A 60 2.12 7.18 -9.10
N ASN A 61 2.74 6.86 -10.25
CA ASN A 61 2.18 5.97 -11.27
C ASN A 61 1.74 4.60 -10.71
N GLY A 62 2.41 4.10 -9.67
CA GLY A 62 2.04 2.88 -8.97
C GLY A 62 0.66 2.99 -8.32
N LEU A 63 0.39 4.08 -7.59
CA LEU A 63 -0.88 4.31 -6.89
C LEU A 63 -2.04 4.55 -7.85
N ARG A 64 -1.80 5.24 -8.98
CA ARG A 64 -2.83 5.45 -10.03
C ARG A 64 -3.35 4.13 -10.60
N LYS A 65 -2.49 3.10 -10.66
CA LYS A 65 -2.82 1.78 -11.25
C LYS A 65 -3.40 0.78 -10.25
N LEU A 66 -3.46 1.10 -8.96
CA LEU A 66 -4.04 0.22 -7.95
C LEU A 66 -5.56 0.13 -8.12
N LYS A 67 -6.09 -1.08 -7.91
CA LYS A 67 -7.52 -1.41 -7.96
C LYS A 67 -7.88 -2.28 -6.76
N ILE A 68 -9.11 -2.15 -6.28
CA ILE A 68 -9.65 -3.00 -5.22
C ILE A 68 -9.93 -4.37 -5.85
N TYR A 69 -9.46 -5.43 -5.21
CA TYR A 69 -9.79 -6.80 -5.61
C TYR A 69 -11.19 -7.15 -5.10
N GLY A 70 -12.10 -7.54 -5.98
CA GLY A 70 -13.47 -7.90 -5.61
C GLY A 70 -14.24 -6.70 -5.04
N GLU A 71 -14.34 -5.61 -5.80
CA GLU A 71 -15.01 -4.36 -5.39
C GLU A 71 -16.47 -4.57 -4.94
N GLU A 72 -17.11 -5.61 -5.47
CA GLU A 72 -18.45 -6.06 -5.08
C GLU A 72 -18.54 -6.56 -3.64
N ILE A 73 -17.42 -7.00 -3.07
CA ILE A 73 -17.34 -7.54 -1.71
C ILE A 73 -17.00 -6.40 -0.75
N LYS A 74 -17.98 -6.00 0.07
CA LYS A 74 -17.73 -5.04 1.14
C LYS A 74 -16.93 -5.70 2.27
N ILE A 75 -15.69 -5.26 2.46
CA ILE A 75 -14.89 -5.71 3.60
C ILE A 75 -15.50 -5.15 4.90
N PRO A 76 -15.80 -5.99 5.91
CA PRO A 76 -16.31 -5.50 7.19
C PRO A 76 -15.26 -4.66 7.91
N ARG A 77 -15.70 -3.81 8.84
CA ARG A 77 -14.77 -3.01 9.64
C ARG A 77 -13.90 -3.92 10.52
N ILE A 78 -12.63 -4.05 10.14
CA ILE A 78 -11.64 -4.82 10.89
C ILE A 78 -11.08 -3.96 12.02
N LYS A 79 -11.33 -4.36 13.28
CA LYS A 79 -10.86 -3.64 14.47
C LYS A 79 -9.38 -3.82 14.75
N GLY A 80 -8.79 -4.88 14.25
CA GLY A 80 -7.36 -5.10 14.35
C GLY A 80 -6.91 -6.34 13.59
N THR A 81 -5.61 -6.40 13.34
CA THR A 81 -4.97 -7.46 12.57
C THR A 81 -3.81 -8.05 13.35
N ILE A 82 -3.73 -9.38 13.42
CA ILE A 82 -2.59 -10.12 13.96
C ILE A 82 -1.86 -10.76 12.80
N LEU A 83 -0.57 -10.47 12.68
CA LEU A 83 0.29 -10.95 11.62
C LEU A 83 1.38 -11.85 12.19
N LEU A 84 1.43 -13.09 11.71
CA LEU A 84 2.45 -14.06 12.06
C LEU A 84 3.45 -14.13 10.92
N SER A 85 4.72 -13.80 11.20
CA SER A 85 5.81 -13.71 10.23
C SER A 85 5.40 -13.11 8.87
N PRO A 86 4.81 -11.89 8.84
CA PRO A 86 4.33 -11.31 7.59
C PRO A 86 5.48 -10.97 6.66
N VAL A 87 5.25 -11.09 5.35
CA VAL A 87 6.15 -10.49 4.35
C VAL A 87 5.65 -9.09 4.03
N SER A 88 6.11 -8.04 4.72
CA SER A 88 5.69 -6.65 4.45
C SER A 88 6.42 -6.04 3.26
N ASP A 89 7.70 -6.39 3.08
CA ASP A 89 8.53 -5.97 1.95
C ASP A 89 8.84 -7.15 1.03
N VAL A 90 8.03 -7.24 -0.04
CA VAL A 90 8.13 -8.28 -1.07
C VAL A 90 9.48 -8.21 -1.80
N ILE A 91 10.10 -7.03 -1.91
CA ILE A 91 11.39 -6.86 -2.60
C ILE A 91 12.50 -7.52 -1.78
N ARG A 92 12.56 -7.19 -0.49
CA ARG A 92 13.55 -7.76 0.43
C ARG A 92 13.39 -9.27 0.55
N GLN A 93 12.16 -9.76 0.58
CA GLN A 93 11.89 -11.20 0.57
C GLN A 93 12.40 -11.87 -0.70
N ILE A 94 12.19 -11.29 -1.89
CA ILE A 94 12.72 -11.84 -3.15
C ILE A 94 14.25 -11.82 -3.16
N GLN A 95 14.86 -10.75 -2.66
CA GLN A 95 16.32 -10.65 -2.57
C GLN A 95 16.90 -11.70 -1.62
N TYR A 96 16.22 -11.96 -0.51
CA TYR A 96 16.57 -13.03 0.40
C TYR A 96 16.42 -14.41 -0.23
N GLU A 97 15.28 -14.69 -0.85
CA GLU A 97 15.05 -15.98 -1.53
C GLU A 97 16.11 -16.23 -2.61
N LEU A 98 16.55 -15.19 -3.33
CA LEU A 98 17.65 -15.26 -4.29
C LEU A 98 19.00 -15.55 -3.62
N SER A 99 19.30 -14.95 -2.46
CA SER A 99 20.59 -15.16 -1.78
C SER A 99 20.76 -16.59 -1.24
N ILE A 100 19.65 -17.30 -1.04
CA ILE A 100 19.62 -18.71 -0.64
C ILE A 100 19.24 -19.67 -1.78
N HIS A 101 19.25 -19.20 -3.04
CA HIS A 101 18.99 -19.99 -4.25
C HIS A 101 17.59 -20.64 -4.31
N LEU A 102 16.59 -19.99 -3.71
CA LEU A 102 15.20 -20.46 -3.67
C LEU A 102 14.29 -19.76 -4.71
N GLU A 103 14.84 -18.93 -5.61
CA GLU A 103 14.08 -18.17 -6.60
C GLU A 103 13.25 -19.06 -7.54
N HIS A 104 13.76 -20.25 -7.87
CA HIS A 104 13.08 -21.21 -8.76
C HIS A 104 11.84 -21.84 -8.11
N ILE A 105 11.82 -21.91 -6.78
CA ILE A 105 10.69 -22.45 -6.01
C ILE A 105 9.97 -21.37 -5.21
N SER A 106 10.22 -20.08 -5.49
CA SER A 106 9.60 -18.95 -4.82
C SER A 106 8.07 -18.97 -4.97
N SER A 107 7.37 -19.22 -3.86
CA SER A 107 5.91 -19.06 -3.81
C SER A 107 5.51 -17.60 -4.01
N LEU A 108 6.35 -16.66 -3.56
CA LEU A 108 6.07 -15.24 -3.66
C LEU A 108 6.10 -14.75 -5.12
N ARG A 109 7.07 -15.17 -5.94
CA ARG A 109 7.07 -14.87 -7.40
C ARG A 109 5.92 -15.54 -8.13
N ARG A 110 5.53 -16.75 -7.73
CA ARG A 110 4.35 -17.42 -8.29
C ARG A 110 3.05 -16.67 -8.00
N SER A 111 2.92 -16.10 -6.80
CA SER A 111 1.72 -15.36 -6.38
C SER A 111 1.64 -13.93 -6.92
N HIS A 112 2.77 -13.21 -6.98
CA HIS A 112 2.81 -11.77 -7.31
C HIS A 112 3.27 -11.48 -8.74
N GLY A 113 3.60 -12.53 -9.49
CA GLY A 113 4.02 -12.45 -10.88
C GLY A 113 5.54 -12.43 -11.09
N PRO A 114 5.99 -12.64 -12.34
CA PRO A 114 7.40 -12.90 -12.63
C PRO A 114 8.27 -11.63 -12.67
N SER A 115 7.67 -10.45 -12.83
CA SER A 115 8.40 -9.19 -12.97
C SER A 115 8.56 -8.45 -11.64
N GLN A 116 9.66 -7.71 -11.51
CA GLN A 116 9.88 -6.84 -10.34
C GLN A 116 8.72 -5.86 -10.17
N THR A 117 8.29 -5.19 -11.25
CA THR A 117 7.17 -4.23 -11.21
C THR A 117 5.86 -4.87 -10.74
N ALA A 118 5.59 -6.13 -11.09
CA ALA A 118 4.43 -6.85 -10.59
C ALA A 118 4.55 -7.07 -9.08
N CYS A 119 5.71 -7.58 -8.61
CA CYS A 119 5.99 -7.78 -7.19
C CYS A 119 5.93 -6.47 -6.37
N MET A 120 6.42 -5.36 -6.93
CA MET A 120 6.39 -4.03 -6.29
C MET A 120 4.98 -3.57 -5.94
N ARG A 121 3.99 -3.87 -6.79
CA ARG A 121 2.58 -3.52 -6.53
C ARG A 121 2.02 -4.26 -5.32
N HIS A 122 2.65 -5.35 -4.94
CA HIS A 122 2.27 -6.16 -3.79
C HIS A 122 3.15 -5.91 -2.56
N SER A 123 4.19 -5.06 -2.67
CA SER A 123 5.00 -4.68 -1.51
C SER A 123 4.28 -3.65 -0.66
N LEU A 124 3.80 -4.06 0.50
CA LEU A 124 3.03 -3.20 1.39
C LEU A 124 3.85 -2.01 1.88
N GLY A 125 5.11 -2.23 2.28
CA GLY A 125 6.00 -1.15 2.70
C GLY A 125 6.17 -0.09 1.61
N HIS A 126 6.27 -0.52 0.35
CA HIS A 126 6.35 0.39 -0.78
C HIS A 126 5.05 1.16 -1.01
N LEU A 127 3.89 0.49 -0.91
CA LEU A 127 2.59 1.13 -1.07
C LEU A 127 2.32 2.17 0.03
N LEU A 128 2.55 1.83 1.29
CA LEU A 128 2.36 2.73 2.43
C LEU A 128 3.28 3.95 2.34
N PHE A 129 4.55 3.73 1.96
CA PHE A 129 5.49 4.83 1.77
C PHE A 129 5.05 5.76 0.64
N ALA A 130 4.61 5.20 -0.50
CA ALA A 130 4.11 5.98 -1.62
C ALA A 130 2.82 6.73 -1.27
N SER A 131 1.95 6.15 -0.45
CA SER A 131 0.65 6.72 -0.07
C SER A 131 0.71 7.69 1.11
N LYS A 132 1.89 7.97 1.68
CA LYS A 132 2.04 8.72 2.94
C LYS A 132 1.32 10.08 3.00
N ARG A 133 1.14 10.75 1.84
CA ARG A 133 0.50 12.08 1.74
C ARG A 133 -1.00 12.02 1.47
N ILE A 134 -1.53 10.85 1.13
CA ILE A 134 -2.93 10.68 0.73
C ILE A 134 -3.70 9.73 1.63
N LEU A 135 -3.01 8.88 2.38
CA LEU A 135 -3.61 7.82 3.18
C LEU A 135 -4.34 8.41 4.39
N GLU A 136 -5.63 8.17 4.48
CA GLU A 136 -6.42 8.44 5.67
C GLU A 136 -6.24 7.28 6.67
N VAL A 137 -5.60 7.56 7.80
CA VAL A 137 -5.24 6.54 8.80
C VAL A 137 -6.48 5.85 9.39
N ASP A 138 -7.61 6.55 9.46
CA ASP A 138 -8.89 6.02 9.96
C ASP A 138 -9.45 4.87 9.09
N ARG A 139 -8.92 4.69 7.88
CA ARG A 139 -9.29 3.58 6.98
C ARG A 139 -8.47 2.32 7.21
N LEU A 140 -7.42 2.39 8.03
CA LEU A 140 -6.61 1.23 8.41
C LEU A 140 -7.13 0.59 9.72
N PRO A 141 -6.80 -0.69 9.98
CA PRO A 141 -7.13 -1.31 11.26
C PRO A 141 -6.54 -0.54 12.44
N GLU A 142 -7.36 -0.26 13.45
CA GLU A 142 -6.97 0.52 14.66
C GLU A 142 -5.88 -0.16 15.49
N LYS A 143 -5.76 -1.49 15.40
CA LYS A 143 -4.81 -2.30 16.17
C LYS A 143 -4.02 -3.20 15.24
N LEU A 144 -2.70 -3.20 15.39
CA LEU A 144 -1.80 -4.07 14.63
C LEU A 144 -0.88 -4.80 15.61
N LEU A 145 -0.85 -6.12 15.53
CA LEU A 145 0.09 -6.96 16.26
C LEU A 145 0.92 -7.77 15.25
N ILE A 146 2.23 -7.59 15.26
CA ILE A 146 3.17 -8.37 14.46
C ILE A 146 3.92 -9.32 15.40
N ILE A 147 3.85 -10.61 15.12
CA ILE A 147 4.60 -11.65 15.80
C ILE A 147 5.54 -12.26 14.78
N HIS A 148 6.84 -12.23 15.05
CA HIS A 148 7.86 -12.78 14.16
C HIS A 148 8.83 -13.65 14.95
N GLY A 149 9.17 -14.83 14.42
CA GLY A 149 10.11 -15.74 15.07
C GLY A 149 11.54 -15.22 14.94
N ALA A 150 12.27 -15.09 16.06
CA ALA A 150 13.68 -14.65 16.01
C ALA A 150 14.60 -15.61 15.21
N GLN A 151 14.16 -16.85 15.00
CA GLN A 151 14.85 -17.89 14.23
C GLN A 151 14.07 -18.27 12.96
N ASP A 152 13.22 -17.38 12.43
CA ASP A 152 12.53 -17.63 11.17
C ASP A 152 13.54 -17.60 10.01
N HIS A 153 13.81 -18.78 9.45
CA HIS A 153 14.72 -18.95 8.31
C HIS A 153 14.02 -18.76 6.96
N LEU A 154 12.70 -18.66 6.93
CA LEU A 154 11.92 -18.55 5.70
C LEU A 154 11.54 -17.10 5.41
N VAL A 155 11.18 -16.35 6.44
CA VAL A 155 10.91 -14.91 6.36
C VAL A 155 11.94 -14.21 7.23
N PRO A 156 12.90 -13.47 6.64
CA PRO A 156 13.83 -12.67 7.43
C PRO A 156 13.09 -11.59 8.20
N LEU A 157 13.55 -11.30 9.41
CA LEU A 157 13.03 -10.21 10.24
C LEU A 157 13.01 -8.87 9.48
N SER A 158 14.02 -8.62 8.64
CA SER A 158 14.13 -7.41 7.80
C SER A 158 13.02 -7.23 6.76
N SER A 159 12.26 -8.30 6.47
CA SER A 159 11.13 -8.33 5.54
C SER A 159 9.77 -8.22 6.25
N SER A 160 9.73 -8.15 7.59
CA SER A 160 8.51 -8.23 8.41
C SER A 160 8.17 -6.97 9.22
N HIS A 161 8.79 -5.83 8.89
CA HIS A 161 8.57 -4.54 9.56
C HIS A 161 7.67 -3.59 8.78
#